data_AF-A0A2V8QI23-F1
#
_entry.id   AF-A0A2V8QI23-F1
#
_cell.length_a   1.000
_cell.length_b   1.000
_cell.length_c   1.000
_cell.angle_alpha   90.00
_cell.angle_beta   90.00
_cell.angle_gamma   90.00
#
_symmetry.space_group_name_H-M   'P 1'
#
loop_
_entity.id
_entity.type
_entity.pdbx_description
1 polymer ?
#
loop_
_entity_poly.entity_id
_entity_poly.type
_entity_poly.pdbx_seq_one_letter_code
_entity_poly.pdbx_strand_id
1 'polypeptide(L)'
;ALAHDLGEITMNRDYLYRHGTLSEEERVDLARHPLLSEREAAVAGADRGAQLLIRWHHEWWNGNGYPDGLRFEQIPLGARILRVADAYASLTDARPFRNAYSEQQARRHLIEWTGLEFDPRVVRTLLALEPFKELQGYAPEVEPGPDLNIIADELMERVQQLGS
;
A
#
# COMPACT_ATOMS: atom_id res chain seq x y z
N ALA A 1 -2.69 3.34 -10.19
CA ALA A 1 -2.13 2.78 -8.95
C ALA A 1 -1.78 1.29 -9.09
N LEU A 2 -2.57 0.43 -9.74
CA LEU A 2 -2.35 -1.03 -9.81
C LEU A 2 -0.93 -1.58 -10.17
N ALA A 3 -0.09 -0.86 -10.91
CA ALA A 3 1.17 -1.42 -11.42
C ALA A 3 2.30 -1.57 -10.37
N HIS A 4 2.29 -0.80 -9.28
CA HIS A 4 3.39 -0.85 -8.31
C HIS A 4 3.31 -2.05 -7.35
N ASP A 5 2.09 -2.56 -7.07
CA ASP A 5 1.86 -3.72 -6.19
C ASP A 5 1.76 -5.07 -6.92
N LEU A 6 1.96 -5.10 -8.25
CA LEU A 6 1.91 -6.36 -9.03
C LEU A 6 2.93 -7.40 -8.54
N GLY A 7 4.06 -6.93 -8.03
CA GLY A 7 5.09 -7.75 -7.42
C GLY A 7 4.58 -8.50 -6.18
N GLU A 8 3.74 -7.87 -5.34
CA GLU A 8 3.18 -8.51 -4.15
C GLU A 8 2.26 -9.68 -4.54
N ILE A 9 1.41 -9.49 -5.56
CA ILE A 9 0.53 -10.53 -6.10
C ILE A 9 1.35 -11.72 -6.61
N THR A 10 2.46 -11.45 -7.28
CA THR A 10 3.33 -12.48 -7.86
C THR A 10 4.08 -13.30 -6.82
N MET A 11 4.31 -12.75 -5.61
CA MET A 11 5.04 -13.44 -4.56
C MET A 11 4.29 -14.64 -3.98
N ASN A 12 2.96 -14.64 -4.03
CA ASN A 12 2.08 -15.72 -3.54
C ASN A 12 2.53 -16.24 -2.15
N ARG A 13 2.51 -15.34 -1.16
CA ARG A 13 2.98 -15.61 0.21
C ARG A 13 1.83 -15.53 1.20
N ASP A 14 1.74 -16.53 2.08
CA ASP A 14 0.69 -16.59 3.11
C ASP A 14 0.73 -15.39 4.06
N TYR A 15 1.90 -14.78 4.26
CA TYR A 15 2.05 -13.62 5.15
C TYR A 15 1.38 -12.34 4.64
N LEU A 16 1.08 -12.25 3.34
CA LEU A 16 0.34 -11.13 2.76
C LEU A 16 -1.14 -11.15 3.18
N TYR A 17 -1.65 -12.33 3.57
CA TYR A 17 -3.05 -12.55 3.88
C TYR A 17 -3.32 -12.73 5.38
N ARG A 18 -2.27 -12.79 6.22
CA ARG A 18 -2.40 -13.06 7.65
C ARG A 18 -2.37 -11.77 8.49
N HIS A 19 -3.06 -11.80 9.62
CA HIS A 19 -2.98 -10.73 10.62
C HIS A 19 -1.64 -10.72 11.37
N GLY A 20 -1.24 -9.53 11.80
CA GLY A 20 -0.11 -9.33 12.71
C GLY A 20 1.12 -8.73 12.04
N THR A 21 2.21 -8.65 12.80
CA THR A 21 3.48 -8.12 12.30
C THR A 21 4.23 -9.17 11.48
N LEU A 22 4.86 -8.71 10.40
CA LEU A 22 5.83 -9.51 9.65
C LEU A 22 7.07 -9.79 10.51
N SER A 23 7.60 -11.00 10.42
CA SER A 23 8.94 -11.36 10.88
C SER A 23 9.99 -10.61 10.06
N GLU A 24 11.24 -10.62 10.52
CA GLU A 24 12.32 -9.97 9.78
C GLU A 24 12.54 -10.61 8.41
N GLU A 25 12.46 -11.94 8.33
CA GLU A 25 12.59 -12.69 7.08
C GLU A 25 11.47 -12.35 6.09
N GLU A 26 10.23 -12.21 6.57
CA GLU A 26 9.10 -11.83 5.73
C GLU A 26 9.19 -10.38 5.27
N ARG A 27 9.71 -9.46 6.11
CA ARG A 27 10.00 -8.08 5.70
C ARG A 27 11.04 -8.03 4.59
N VAL A 28 12.12 -8.81 4.73
CA VAL A 28 13.17 -8.90 3.72
C VAL A 28 12.63 -9.50 2.41
N ASP A 29 11.76 -10.52 2.49
CA ASP A 29 11.12 -11.06 1.27
C ASP A 29 10.19 -10.02 0.64
N LEU A 30 9.34 -9.35 1.43
CA LEU A 30 8.41 -8.33 0.95
C LEU A 30 9.12 -7.15 0.29
N ALA A 31 10.28 -6.74 0.80
CA ALA A 31 11.10 -5.66 0.23
C ALA A 31 11.60 -5.96 -1.21
N ARG A 32 11.41 -7.19 -1.71
CA ARG A 32 11.74 -7.58 -3.08
C ARG A 32 10.65 -7.22 -4.08
N HIS A 33 9.43 -6.92 -3.63
CA HIS A 33 8.32 -6.67 -4.54
C HIS A 33 8.58 -5.53 -5.56
N PRO A 34 9.33 -4.44 -5.28
CA PRO A 34 9.55 -3.40 -6.30
C PRO A 34 10.36 -3.93 -7.49
N LEU A 35 11.27 -4.88 -7.23
CA LEU A 35 12.06 -5.56 -8.27
C LEU A 35 11.18 -6.47 -9.13
N LEU A 36 10.22 -7.14 -8.50
CA LEU A 36 9.27 -8.01 -9.18
C LEU A 36 8.29 -7.15 -10.01
N SER A 37 7.73 -6.09 -9.43
CA SER A 37 6.87 -5.14 -10.13
C SER A 37 7.56 -4.46 -11.31
N GLU A 38 8.84 -4.09 -11.18
CA GLU A 38 9.66 -3.58 -12.29
C GLU A 38 9.73 -4.59 -13.44
N ARG A 39 9.98 -5.86 -13.12
CA ARG A 39 10.06 -6.95 -14.10
C ARG A 39 8.71 -7.19 -14.78
N GLU A 40 7.63 -7.25 -14.02
CA GLU A 40 6.29 -7.46 -14.58
C GLU A 40 5.86 -6.27 -15.45
N ALA A 41 6.18 -5.04 -15.05
CA ALA A 41 5.96 -3.86 -15.87
C ALA A 41 6.72 -3.93 -17.20
N ALA A 42 7.96 -4.44 -17.19
CA ALA A 42 8.73 -4.67 -18.41
C ALA A 42 8.08 -5.72 -19.33
N VAL A 43 7.60 -6.84 -18.76
CA VAL A 43 6.87 -7.89 -19.49
C VAL A 43 5.58 -7.33 -20.10
N ALA A 44 4.88 -6.45 -19.39
CA ALA A 44 3.68 -5.77 -19.86
C ALA A 44 3.95 -4.66 -20.90
N GLY A 45 5.22 -4.40 -21.26
CA GLY A 45 5.59 -3.43 -22.28
C GLY A 45 5.67 -1.98 -21.81
N ALA A 46 5.74 -1.72 -20.50
CA ALA A 46 5.95 -0.39 -19.97
C ALA A 46 7.32 0.17 -20.41
N ASP A 47 7.43 1.47 -20.63
CA ASP A 47 8.71 2.10 -20.95
C ASP A 47 9.67 2.06 -19.75
N ARG A 48 10.98 2.26 -20.02
CA ARG A 48 12.01 2.16 -18.99
C ARG A 48 11.83 3.19 -17.87
N GLY A 49 11.30 4.37 -18.18
CA GLY A 49 11.00 5.39 -17.18
C GLY A 49 9.96 4.90 -16.19
N ALA A 50 8.83 4.40 -16.68
CA ALA A 50 7.78 3.84 -15.84
C ALA A 50 8.27 2.66 -14.97
N GLN A 51 9.05 1.75 -15.55
CA GLN A 51 9.67 0.64 -14.81
C GLN A 51 10.53 1.13 -13.64
N LEU A 52 11.37 2.15 -13.87
CA LEU A 52 12.24 2.71 -12.85
C LEU A 52 11.47 3.45 -11.75
N LEU A 53 10.37 4.12 -12.09
CA LEU A 53 9.49 4.72 -11.09
C LEU A 53 8.88 3.65 -10.16
N ILE A 54 8.47 2.51 -10.73
CA ILE A 54 7.99 1.36 -9.96
C ILE A 54 9.11 0.77 -9.11
N ARG A 55 10.34 0.65 -9.62
CA ARG A 55 11.46 0.14 -8.81
C ARG A 55 11.72 0.99 -7.56
N TRP A 56 11.67 2.31 -7.71
CA TRP A 56 12.12 3.26 -6.68
C TRP A 56 11.02 3.86 -5.82
N HIS A 57 9.76 3.43 -5.97
CA HIS A 57 8.68 4.02 -5.20
C HIS A 57 8.75 3.74 -3.69
N HIS A 58 9.59 2.81 -3.23
CA HIS A 58 9.88 2.56 -1.81
C HIS A 58 11.22 3.14 -1.32
N GLU A 59 11.91 3.93 -2.16
CA GLU A 59 13.06 4.69 -1.69
C GLU A 59 12.60 5.81 -0.74
N TRP A 60 13.33 5.96 0.36
CA TRP A 60 13.04 6.99 1.36
C TRP A 60 13.94 8.19 1.13
N TRP A 61 13.40 9.40 1.36
CA TRP A 61 14.14 10.65 1.20
C TRP A 61 15.51 10.64 1.89
N ASN A 62 15.63 10.02 3.06
CA ASN A 62 16.87 9.91 3.83
C ASN A 62 17.83 8.78 3.41
N GLY A 63 17.42 7.89 2.49
CA GLY A 63 18.23 6.75 2.04
C GLY A 63 18.04 5.46 2.83
N ASN A 64 17.12 5.40 3.79
CA ASN A 64 16.80 4.16 4.53
C ASN A 64 15.78 3.26 3.82
N GLY A 65 15.34 3.66 2.62
CA GLY A 65 14.42 2.89 1.80
C GLY A 65 15.13 1.80 1.00
N TYR A 66 14.40 1.22 0.07
CA TYR A 66 14.84 0.09 -0.76
C TYR A 66 14.27 0.24 -2.18
N PRO A 67 14.81 -0.45 -3.20
CA PRO A 67 15.84 -1.50 -3.13
C PRO A 67 17.30 -1.03 -3.23
N ASP A 68 17.56 0.19 -3.70
CA ASP A 68 18.90 0.67 -4.07
C ASP A 68 19.50 1.66 -3.04
N GLY A 69 18.71 2.11 -2.06
CA GLY A 69 19.18 3.01 -1.00
C GLY A 69 19.47 4.42 -1.52
N LEU A 70 18.69 4.88 -2.50
CA LEU A 70 18.80 6.20 -3.08
C LEU A 70 18.39 7.25 -2.04
N ARG A 71 19.12 8.38 -1.98
CA ARG A 71 18.82 9.48 -1.06
C ARG A 71 18.60 10.80 -1.79
N PHE A 72 17.72 11.61 -1.21
CA PHE A 72 17.43 12.96 -1.68
C PHE A 72 17.12 13.01 -3.19
N GLU A 73 17.77 13.90 -3.94
CA GLU A 73 17.60 14.05 -5.39
C GLU A 73 18.17 12.91 -6.24
N GLN A 74 18.85 11.92 -5.65
CA GLN A 74 19.17 10.69 -6.39
C GLN A 74 17.89 9.92 -6.75
N ILE A 75 16.83 10.10 -5.95
CA ILE A 75 15.50 9.58 -6.24
C ILE A 75 14.86 10.50 -7.30
N PRO A 76 14.47 9.96 -8.48
CA PRO A 76 13.78 10.77 -9.48
C PRO A 76 12.51 11.42 -8.92
N LEU A 77 12.17 12.60 -9.41
CA LEU A 77 11.00 13.34 -8.92
C LEU A 77 9.72 12.52 -9.01
N GLY A 78 9.54 11.77 -10.10
CA GLY A 78 8.37 10.89 -10.27
C GLY A 78 8.26 9.84 -9.17
N ALA A 79 9.37 9.26 -8.70
CA ALA A 79 9.35 8.23 -7.67
C ALA A 79 9.06 8.83 -6.29
N ARG A 80 9.54 10.05 -6.03
CA ARG A 80 9.20 10.82 -4.81
C ARG A 80 7.72 11.19 -4.77
N ILE A 81 7.14 11.57 -5.91
CA ILE A 81 5.70 11.83 -6.03
C ILE A 81 4.92 10.53 -5.80
N LEU A 82 5.33 9.44 -6.46
CA LEU A 82 4.67 8.14 -6.34
C LEU A 82 4.71 7.62 -4.90
N ARG A 83 5.84 7.75 -4.18
CA ARG A 83 5.94 7.35 -2.76
C ARG A 83 4.91 8.06 -1.88
N VAL A 84 4.77 9.37 -2.04
CA VAL A 84 3.81 10.16 -1.25
C VAL A 84 2.36 9.82 -1.63
N ALA A 85 2.07 9.66 -2.92
CA ALA A 85 0.74 9.30 -3.40
C ALA A 85 0.32 7.89 -2.95
N ASP A 86 1.22 6.91 -3.06
CA ASP A 86 1.01 5.55 -2.56
C ASP A 86 0.78 5.56 -1.05
N ALA A 87 1.64 6.20 -0.26
CA ALA A 87 1.47 6.27 1.18
C ALA A 87 0.12 6.88 1.57
N TYR A 88 -0.31 7.96 0.91
CA TYR A 88 -1.61 8.58 1.16
C TYR A 88 -2.77 7.61 0.86
N ALA A 89 -2.82 7.04 -0.35
CA ALA A 89 -3.86 6.09 -0.75
C ALA A 89 -3.88 4.87 0.19
N SER A 90 -2.71 4.30 0.45
CA SER A 90 -2.51 3.19 1.38
C SER A 90 -3.04 3.48 2.78
N LEU A 91 -2.91 4.71 3.29
CA LEU A 91 -3.43 5.14 4.60
C LEU A 91 -4.94 5.33 4.60
N THR A 92 -5.50 5.92 3.54
CA THR A 92 -6.93 6.23 3.44
C THR A 92 -7.81 5.08 2.96
N ASP A 93 -7.22 4.01 2.42
CA ASP A 93 -7.95 2.82 2.03
C ASP A 93 -8.24 1.92 3.24
N ALA A 94 -9.48 1.43 3.33
CA ALA A 94 -9.84 0.39 4.28
C ALA A 94 -9.21 -0.92 3.82
N ARG A 95 -8.46 -1.57 4.71
CA ARG A 95 -7.88 -2.91 4.47
C ARG A 95 -8.60 -3.92 5.37
N PRO A 96 -8.63 -5.22 5.01
CA PRO A 96 -9.37 -6.26 5.75
C PRO A 96 -9.16 -6.24 7.27
N PHE A 97 -8.03 -5.70 7.74
CA PHE A 97 -7.60 -5.72 9.14
C PHE A 97 -7.15 -4.35 9.69
N ARG A 98 -7.38 -3.26 8.96
CA ARG A 98 -7.04 -1.89 9.39
C ARG A 98 -8.09 -0.91 8.88
N ASN A 99 -8.72 -0.20 9.80
CA ASN A 99 -9.58 0.93 9.45
C ASN A 99 -8.77 1.99 8.69
N ALA A 100 -9.39 2.53 7.64
CA ALA A 100 -8.87 3.67 6.92
C ALA A 100 -8.57 4.83 7.88
N TYR A 101 -7.45 5.52 7.65
CA TYR A 101 -7.19 6.79 8.29
C TYR A 101 -8.15 7.84 7.72
N SER A 102 -8.59 8.78 8.55
CA SER A 102 -9.20 10.00 8.06
C SER A 102 -8.18 10.80 7.24
N GLU A 103 -8.66 11.66 6.34
CA GLU A 103 -7.79 12.56 5.58
C GLU A 103 -6.85 13.35 6.52
N GLN A 104 -7.35 13.82 7.66
CA GLN A 104 -6.54 14.54 8.64
C GLN A 104 -5.42 13.67 9.22
N GLN A 105 -5.71 12.40 9.52
CA GLN A 105 -4.71 11.45 10.03
C GLN A 105 -3.65 11.14 8.96
N ALA A 106 -4.07 10.92 7.70
CA ALA A 106 -3.15 10.67 6.59
C ALA A 106 -2.25 11.88 6.33
N ARG A 107 -2.82 13.09 6.26
CA ARG A 107 -2.04 14.34 6.11
C ARG A 107 -1.04 14.53 7.25
N ARG A 108 -1.46 14.27 8.50
CA ARG A 108 -0.58 14.36 9.67
C ARG A 108 0.59 13.37 9.59
N HIS A 109 0.33 12.13 9.18
CA HIS A 109 1.38 11.13 8.98
C HIS A 109 2.42 11.59 7.95
N LEU A 110 1.98 12.12 6.80
CA LEU A 110 2.91 12.65 5.79
C LEU A 110 3.78 13.79 6.33
N ILE A 111 3.23 14.66 7.18
CA ILE A 111 3.98 15.73 7.84
C ILE A 111 5.02 15.16 8.80
N GLU A 112 4.62 14.20 9.65
CA GLU A 112 5.50 13.59 10.66
C GLU A 112 6.71 12.89 10.04
N TRP A 113 6.57 12.30 8.85
CA TRP A 113 7.62 11.58 8.14
C TRP A 113 8.34 12.40 7.06
N THR A 114 8.04 13.70 6.96
CA THR A 114 8.69 14.61 6.02
C THR A 114 10.19 14.74 6.32
N GLY A 115 11.03 14.64 5.30
CA GLY A 115 12.48 14.72 5.43
C GLY A 115 13.14 13.41 5.91
N LEU A 116 12.34 12.41 6.30
CA LEU A 116 12.80 11.05 6.54
C LEU A 116 12.40 10.16 5.38
N GLU A 117 11.11 9.94 5.22
CA GLU A 117 10.56 9.09 4.17
C GLU A 117 10.19 9.91 2.93
N PHE A 118 9.58 11.07 3.15
CA PHE A 118 8.99 11.87 2.07
C PHE A 118 9.80 13.13 1.75
N ASP A 119 9.90 13.48 0.46
CA ASP A 119 10.47 14.76 0.02
C ASP A 119 9.61 15.92 0.55
N PRO A 120 10.19 16.87 1.32
CA PRO A 120 9.46 18.02 1.85
C PRO A 120 8.74 18.87 0.79
N ARG A 121 9.27 18.95 -0.44
CA ARG A 121 8.64 19.69 -1.54
C ARG A 121 7.39 18.99 -2.06
N VAL A 122 7.41 17.66 -2.12
CA VAL A 122 6.29 16.86 -2.60
C VAL A 122 5.17 16.88 -1.58
N VAL A 123 5.48 16.67 -0.28
CA VAL A 123 4.49 16.76 0.80
C VAL A 123 3.84 18.14 0.83
N ARG A 124 4.64 19.21 0.76
CA ARG A 124 4.10 20.58 0.71
C ARG A 124 3.16 20.78 -0.48
N THR A 125 3.53 20.29 -1.66
CA THR A 125 2.69 20.39 -2.86
C THR A 125 1.37 19.66 -2.66
N LEU A 126 1.41 18.41 -2.17
CA LEU A 126 0.19 17.63 -1.89
C LEU A 126 -0.73 18.35 -0.90
N LEU A 127 -0.18 18.87 0.20
CA LEU A 127 -0.98 19.52 1.24
C LEU A 127 -1.60 20.85 0.81
N ALA A 128 -1.00 21.51 -0.18
CA ALA A 128 -1.53 22.72 -0.79
C ALA A 128 -2.65 22.46 -1.81
N LEU A 129 -2.90 21.19 -2.16
CA LEU A 129 -4.06 20.82 -2.97
C LEU A 129 -5.34 20.83 -2.13
N GLU A 130 -6.41 21.33 -2.73
CA GLU A 130 -7.77 21.13 -2.22
C GLU A 130 -8.08 19.62 -2.18
N PRO A 131 -8.97 19.17 -1.27
CA PRO A 131 -9.29 17.74 -1.12
C PRO A 131 -9.70 17.11 -2.45
N PHE A 132 -8.86 16.21 -2.96
CA PHE A 132 -9.14 15.43 -4.15
C PHE A 132 -10.12 14.31 -3.80
N LYS A 133 -11.30 14.29 -4.44
CA LYS A 133 -12.25 13.17 -4.30
C LYS A 133 -11.75 11.89 -4.98
N GLU A 134 -10.81 11.98 -5.92
CA GLU A 134 -10.40 10.85 -6.78
C GLU A 134 -9.18 10.04 -6.28
N LEU A 135 -8.63 10.30 -5.08
CA LEU A 135 -7.52 9.51 -4.51
C LEU A 135 -7.98 8.30 -3.67
N GLN A 136 -9.25 7.91 -3.78
CA GLN A 136 -9.70 6.61 -3.26
C GLN A 136 -8.97 5.51 -4.04
N GLY A 137 -8.32 4.59 -3.34
CA GLY A 137 -7.61 3.51 -4.00
C GLY A 137 -8.56 2.67 -4.86
N TYR A 138 -7.99 2.11 -5.93
CA TYR A 138 -8.69 1.18 -6.82
C TYR A 138 -8.86 -0.22 -6.21
N ALA A 139 -8.72 -0.34 -4.88
CA ALA A 139 -9.09 -1.57 -4.20
C ALA A 139 -10.59 -1.78 -4.44
N PRO A 140 -11.01 -2.94 -4.98
CA PRO A 140 -12.43 -3.23 -5.08
C PRO A 140 -13.05 -3.08 -3.70
N GLU A 141 -14.25 -2.50 -3.63
CA GLU A 141 -15.04 -2.52 -2.39
C GLU A 141 -15.07 -3.98 -1.93
N VAL A 142 -14.39 -4.26 -0.82
CA VAL A 142 -14.52 -5.55 -0.15
C VAL A 142 -15.93 -5.48 0.41
N GLU A 143 -16.88 -6.21 -0.21
CA GLU A 143 -18.18 -6.40 0.40
C GLU A 143 -17.94 -6.79 1.86
N PRO A 144 -18.61 -6.14 2.82
CA PRO A 144 -18.44 -6.50 4.21
C PRO A 144 -18.62 -8.01 4.30
N GLY A 145 -17.58 -8.70 4.79
CA GLY A 145 -17.63 -10.13 5.01
C GLY A 145 -18.90 -10.45 5.81
N PRO A 146 -19.49 -11.63 5.60
CA PRO A 146 -20.81 -11.94 6.14
C PRO A 146 -20.84 -11.64 7.65
N ASP A 147 -21.88 -10.95 8.09
CA ASP A 147 -22.04 -10.56 9.48
C ASP A 147 -21.99 -11.83 10.34
N LEU A 148 -20.95 -11.93 11.16
CA LEU A 148 -20.69 -13.10 11.99
C LEU A 148 -21.85 -13.36 12.98
N ASN A 149 -22.65 -12.33 13.30
CA ASN A 149 -23.85 -12.51 14.10
C ASN A 149 -24.95 -13.25 13.32
N ILE A 150 -25.12 -12.94 12.03
CA ILE A 150 -26.07 -13.64 11.15
C ILE A 150 -25.64 -15.10 10.97
N ILE A 151 -24.35 -15.37 10.75
CA ILE A 151 -23.84 -16.74 10.65
C ILE A 151 -24.03 -17.51 11.97
N ALA A 152 -23.82 -16.86 13.11
CA ALA A 152 -24.02 -17.48 14.42
C ALA A 152 -25.49 -17.82 14.66
N ASP A 153 -26.41 -16.93 14.29
CA ASP A 153 -27.85 -17.15 14.43
C ASP A 153 -28.32 -18.30 13.52
N GLU A 154 -27.88 -18.34 12.26
CA GLU A 154 -28.21 -19.44 11.32
C GLU A 154 -27.65 -20.80 11.78
N LEU A 155 -26.45 -20.82 12.35
CA LEU A 155 -25.86 -22.04 12.91
C LEU A 155 -26.62 -22.54 14.14
N MET A 156 -27.02 -21.62 15.03
CA MET A 156 -27.81 -21.95 16.22
C MET A 156 -29.19 -22.47 15.84
N GLU A 157 -29.83 -21.90 14.82
CA GLU A 157 -31.13 -22.34 14.32
C GLU A 157 -31.05 -23.74 13.68
N ARG A 158 -30.00 -24.02 12.91
CA ARG A 158 -29.74 -25.36 12.37
C ARG A 158 -29.45 -26.41 13.44
N VAL A 159 -28.74 -26.04 14.50
CA VAL A 159 -28.47 -26.94 15.64
C VAL A 159 -29.76 -27.27 16.39
N GLN A 160 -30.68 -26.31 16.52
CA GLN A 160 -31.99 -26.55 17.13
C GLN A 160 -32.90 -27.47 16.29
N GLN A 161 -32.87 -27.34 14.95
CA GLN A 161 -33.65 -28.19 14.05
C GLN A 161 -33.14 -29.63 13.95
N LEU A 162 -31.85 -29.87 14.24
CA LEU A 162 -31.25 -31.21 14.29
C LEU A 162 -31.41 -31.89 15.66
N GLY A 163 -31.88 -31.16 16.67
CA GLY A 163 -32.11 -31.63 18.04
C GLY A 163 -33.55 -32.06 18.34
N SER A 164 -34.45 -32.06 17.34
CA SER A 164 -35.85 -32.50 17.42
C SER A 164 -36.11 -33.69 16.50
#